data_AF-A0A7R9GJF5-F1
#
_entry.id   AF-A0A7R9GJF5-F1
#
_cell.length_a   1.000
_cell.length_b   1.000
_cell.length_c   1.000
_cell.angle_alpha   90.00
_cell.angle_beta   90.00
_cell.angle_gamma   90.00
#
_symmetry.space_group_name_H-M   'P 1'
#
loop_
_entity.id
_entity.type
_entity.pdbx_description
1 polymer ?
#
loop_
_entity_poly.entity_id
_entity_poly.type
_entity_poly.pdbx_seq_one_letter_code
_entity_poly.pdbx_strand_id
1 'polypeptide(L)'
;TKKIGGGGFGEIYEGIDLISKEAVALKLESAKQQKQVLKMEVAVLKKLQGKDHVCRFIGCGRNTFSLSTTLRLGVQILRAIENIHEVGFLHRDVKPSNFAMGRAQHLGRKVFMLDFGLARQYTNATGEVRTPRAAAGFRGTVRYASLNAHKNKEMGRHDDLWSLFYMLVEFVNGSLPWRKIKDKEQVRRRCCRC
;
A
#
# COMPACT_ATOMS: atom_id res chain seq x y z
N THR A 1 -10.64 18.88 0.52
CA THR A 1 -10.58 19.03 1.99
C THR A 1 -10.10 20.43 2.29
N LYS A 2 -10.76 21.13 3.21
CA LYS A 2 -10.46 22.52 3.58
C LYS A 2 -9.87 22.53 4.99
N LYS A 3 -8.76 23.25 5.23
CA LYS A 3 -8.22 23.40 6.59
C LYS A 3 -9.15 24.34 7.36
N ILE A 4 -9.60 23.91 8.55
CA ILE A 4 -10.53 24.67 9.39
C ILE A 4 -9.95 25.10 10.73
N GLY A 5 -8.80 24.53 11.13
CA GLY A 5 -8.08 24.94 12.33
C GLY A 5 -6.74 24.24 12.45
N GLY A 6 -5.90 24.71 13.35
CA GLY A 6 -4.63 24.06 13.68
C GLY A 6 -3.97 24.70 14.90
N GLY A 7 -3.17 23.94 15.62
CA GLY A 7 -2.40 24.39 16.78
C GLY A 7 -1.09 23.62 16.90
N GLY A 8 -0.40 23.78 18.04
CA GLY A 8 0.97 23.24 18.22
C GLY A 8 1.12 21.72 18.11
N PHE A 9 0.02 20.96 18.19
CA PHE A 9 0.06 19.50 18.20
C PHE A 9 -0.66 18.83 17.02
N GLY A 10 -1.29 19.59 16.11
CA GLY A 10 -2.02 19.02 14.99
C GLY A 10 -2.87 20.00 14.20
N GLU A 11 -3.38 19.52 13.07
CA GLU A 11 -4.19 20.29 12.12
C GLU A 11 -5.58 19.66 11.99
N ILE A 12 -6.60 20.50 11.78
CA ILE A 12 -8.00 20.09 11.64
C ILE A 12 -8.50 20.50 10.26
N TYR A 13 -9.14 19.55 9.58
CA TYR A 13 -9.69 19.69 8.24
C TYR A 13 -11.15 19.32 8.21
N GLU A 14 -11.90 19.97 7.33
CA GLU A 14 -13.21 19.54 6.88
C GLU A 14 -13.06 18.58 5.68
N GLY A 15 -13.78 17.46 5.73
CA GLY A 15 -13.86 16.48 4.65
C GLY A 15 -15.26 15.88 4.53
N ILE A 16 -15.46 15.06 3.51
CA ILE A 16 -16.72 14.34 3.27
C ILE A 16 -16.46 12.86 3.46
N ASP A 17 -17.28 12.19 4.29
CA ASP A 17 -17.29 10.74 4.36
C ASP A 17 -17.89 10.19 3.04
N LEU A 18 -17.10 9.42 2.30
CA LEU A 18 -17.51 8.93 0.99
C LEU A 18 -18.62 7.87 1.06
N ILE A 19 -18.83 7.25 2.22
CA ILE A 19 -19.85 6.23 2.47
C ILE A 19 -21.16 6.91 2.87
N SER A 20 -21.18 7.70 3.96
CA SER A 20 -22.41 8.34 4.45
C SER A 20 -22.76 9.63 3.69
N LYS A 21 -21.82 10.20 2.94
CA LYS A 21 -21.90 11.53 2.29
C LYS A 21 -22.00 12.72 3.25
N GLU A 22 -21.77 12.51 4.54
CA GLU A 22 -21.82 13.58 5.55
C GLU A 22 -20.50 14.36 5.62
N ALA A 23 -20.58 15.64 6.01
CA ALA A 23 -19.41 16.44 6.35
C ALA A 23 -18.83 16.01 7.70
N VAL A 24 -17.51 15.88 7.76
CA VAL A 24 -16.77 15.38 8.93
C VAL A 24 -15.54 16.23 9.23
N ALA A 25 -15.17 16.31 10.51
CA ALA A 25 -13.91 16.90 10.94
C ALA A 25 -12.81 15.82 11.03
N LEU A 26 -11.68 16.08 10.38
CA LEU A 26 -10.48 15.23 10.41
C LEU A 26 -9.36 15.95 11.15
N LYS A 27 -8.91 15.38 12.26
CA LYS A 27 -7.73 15.86 12.98
C LYS A 27 -6.51 15.00 12.64
N LEU A 28 -5.43 15.65 12.21
CA LEU A 28 -4.18 15.02 11.82
C LEU A 28 -3.04 15.47 12.75
N GLU A 29 -2.20 14.52 13.12
CA GLU A 29 -0.97 14.76 13.89
C GLU A 29 0.22 14.18 13.12
N SER A 30 1.34 14.91 13.10
CA SER A 30 2.56 14.42 12.47
C SER A 30 3.13 13.25 13.26
N ALA A 31 3.35 12.10 12.61
CA ALA A 31 4.00 10.95 13.24
C ALA A 31 5.44 11.23 13.70
N LYS A 32 6.07 12.32 13.20
CA LYS A 32 7.42 12.75 13.60
C LYS A 32 7.44 13.71 14.78
N GLN A 33 6.27 14.15 15.26
CA GLN A 33 6.18 15.06 16.39
C GLN A 33 6.68 14.37 17.66
N GLN A 34 7.55 15.04 18.42
CA GLN A 34 8.19 14.46 19.62
C GLN A 34 7.16 14.07 20.69
N LYS A 35 6.08 14.86 20.82
CA LYS A 35 4.94 14.59 21.69
C LYS A 35 3.72 14.27 20.82
N GLN A 36 3.25 13.03 20.89
CA GLN A 36 2.02 12.57 20.23
C GLN A 36 0.85 12.57 21.22
N VAL A 37 -0.15 13.41 20.99
CA VAL A 37 -1.34 13.53 21.86
C VAL A 37 -2.61 12.93 21.24
N LEU A 38 -2.65 12.73 19.91
CA LEU A 38 -3.86 12.29 19.21
C LEU A 38 -4.33 10.91 19.68
N LYS A 39 -3.40 10.04 20.09
CA LYS A 39 -3.74 8.72 20.68
C LYS A 39 -4.55 8.86 21.97
N MET A 40 -4.20 9.81 22.83
CA MET A 40 -4.92 10.08 24.08
C MET A 40 -6.28 10.73 23.78
N GLU A 41 -6.32 11.69 22.85
CA GLU A 41 -7.58 12.33 22.44
C GLU A 41 -8.60 11.31 21.92
N VAL A 42 -8.17 10.37 21.08
CA VAL A 42 -9.02 9.27 20.60
C VAL A 42 -9.52 8.39 21.76
N ALA A 43 -8.65 8.10 22.74
CA ALA A 43 -9.04 7.28 23.90
C ALA A 43 -10.10 7.98 24.76
N VAL A 44 -9.96 9.28 25.02
CA VAL A 44 -10.93 10.09 25.74
C VAL A 44 -12.24 10.19 24.94
N LEU A 45 -12.18 10.51 23.65
CA LEU A 45 -13.35 10.64 22.79
C LEU A 45 -14.16 9.34 22.73
N LYS A 46 -13.49 8.19 22.65
CA LYS A 46 -14.15 6.87 22.71
C LYS A 46 -14.86 6.61 24.04
N LYS A 47 -14.25 6.98 25.17
CA LYS A 47 -14.88 6.82 26.50
C LYS A 47 -16.07 7.74 26.72
N LEU A 48 -16.09 8.89 26.06
CA LEU A 48 -17.17 9.87 26.16
C LEU A 48 -18.33 9.62 25.19
N GLN A 49 -18.26 8.59 24.34
CA GLN A 49 -19.36 8.28 23.42
C GLN A 49 -20.65 7.97 24.21
N GLY A 50 -21.77 8.55 23.75
CA GLY A 50 -23.07 8.45 24.40
C GLY A 50 -23.34 9.51 25.48
N LYS A 51 -22.39 10.41 25.77
CA LYS A 51 -22.62 11.60 26.60
C LYS A 51 -23.10 12.77 25.74
N ASP A 52 -23.90 13.64 26.34
CA ASP A 52 -24.31 14.89 25.70
C ASP A 52 -23.09 15.82 25.49
N HIS A 53 -23.17 16.68 24.47
CA HIS A 53 -22.14 17.65 24.09
C HIS A 53 -20.79 17.05 23.64
N VAL A 54 -20.78 15.82 23.15
CA VAL A 54 -19.56 15.14 22.66
C VAL A 54 -19.72 14.76 21.17
N CYS A 55 -18.67 15.01 20.37
CA CYS A 55 -18.68 14.60 18.97
C CYS A 55 -18.79 13.08 18.80
N ARG A 56 -19.60 12.64 17.83
CA ARG A 56 -19.65 11.24 17.41
C ARG A 56 -18.29 10.80 16.85
N PHE A 57 -17.76 9.70 17.37
CA PHE A 57 -16.53 9.09 16.85
C PHE A 57 -16.82 8.34 15.55
N ILE A 58 -16.19 8.76 14.45
CA ILE A 58 -16.33 8.12 13.13
C ILE A 58 -15.20 7.11 12.88
N GLY A 59 -13.96 7.50 13.14
CA GLY A 59 -12.80 6.64 12.92
C GLY A 59 -11.47 7.26 13.36
N CYS A 60 -10.45 6.42 13.45
CA CYS A 60 -9.07 6.84 13.69
C CYS A 60 -8.11 5.87 13.01
N GLY A 61 -6.96 6.35 12.58
CA GLY A 61 -5.94 5.50 11.97
C GLY A 61 -4.58 6.15 11.95
N ARG A 62 -3.57 5.34 11.66
CA ARG A 62 -2.25 5.80 11.22
C ARG A 62 -2.11 5.43 9.75
N ASN A 63 -1.22 6.13 9.06
CA ASN A 63 -0.83 5.75 7.69
C ASN A 63 0.07 4.50 7.65
N THR A 64 0.06 3.67 8.70
CA THR A 64 0.88 2.47 8.85
C THR A 64 0.04 1.31 9.38
N PHE A 65 0.38 0.10 8.95
CA PHE A 65 -0.10 -1.11 9.59
C PHE A 65 0.80 -1.49 10.77
N SER A 66 0.24 -2.22 11.73
CA SER A 66 1.06 -2.88 12.75
C SER A 66 1.90 -3.98 12.10
N LEU A 67 3.04 -4.32 12.71
CA LEU A 67 3.91 -5.40 12.22
C LEU A 67 3.14 -6.73 12.05
N SER A 68 2.27 -7.05 13.01
CA SER A 68 1.39 -8.23 12.93
C SER A 68 0.47 -8.21 11.72
N THR A 69 -0.14 -7.06 11.38
CA THR A 69 -0.97 -6.94 10.18
C THR A 69 -0.11 -7.03 8.92
N THR A 70 1.02 -6.33 8.88
CA THR A 70 1.95 -6.37 7.73
C THR A 70 2.42 -7.79 7.42
N LEU A 71 2.86 -8.56 8.42
CA LEU A 71 3.33 -9.92 8.21
C LEU A 71 2.21 -10.86 7.76
N ARG A 72 1.02 -10.77 8.34
CA ARG A 72 -0.14 -11.60 7.93
C ARG A 72 -0.60 -11.29 6.51
N LEU A 73 -0.60 -10.01 6.11
CA LEU A 73 -0.86 -9.63 4.72
C LEU A 73 0.25 -10.12 3.80
N GLY A 74 1.52 -9.94 4.19
CA GLY A 74 2.69 -10.36 3.42
C GLY A 74 2.69 -11.86 3.10
N VAL A 75 2.36 -12.71 4.07
CA VAL A 75 2.24 -14.16 3.84
C VAL A 75 1.14 -14.49 2.81
N GLN A 76 -0.03 -13.85 2.90
CA GLN A 76 -1.11 -14.09 1.93
C GLN A 76 -0.76 -13.58 0.52
N ILE A 77 -0.11 -12.42 0.43
CA ILE A 77 0.33 -11.85 -0.85
C ILE A 77 1.43 -12.71 -1.47
N LEU A 78 2.39 -13.20 -0.67
CA LEU A 78 3.44 -14.11 -1.13
C LEU A 78 2.84 -15.38 -1.73
N ARG A 79 1.87 -16.00 -1.05
CA ARG A 79 1.14 -17.17 -1.59
C ARG A 79 0.40 -16.85 -2.89
N ALA A 80 -0.19 -15.67 -3.00
CA ALA A 80 -0.83 -15.26 -4.25
C ALA A 80 0.17 -15.08 -5.40
N ILE A 81 1.39 -14.56 -5.11
CA ILE A 81 2.49 -14.45 -6.07
C ILE A 81 3.01 -15.84 -6.48
N GLU A 82 3.19 -16.73 -5.51
CA GLU A 82 3.56 -18.13 -5.76
C GLU A 82 2.55 -18.81 -6.70
N ASN A 83 1.25 -18.72 -6.40
CA ASN A 83 0.19 -19.31 -7.24
C ASN A 83 0.20 -18.81 -8.70
N ILE A 84 0.41 -17.49 -8.94
CA ILE A 84 0.47 -16.98 -10.33
C ILE A 84 1.77 -17.44 -11.03
N HIS A 85 2.87 -17.57 -10.29
CA HIS A 85 4.13 -18.08 -10.82
C HIS A 85 4.06 -19.57 -11.15
N GLU A 86 3.35 -20.37 -10.35
CA GLU A 86 3.12 -21.81 -10.58
C GLU A 86 2.37 -22.08 -11.89
N VAL A 87 1.39 -21.23 -12.24
CA VAL A 87 0.68 -21.34 -13.52
C VAL A 87 1.44 -20.70 -14.69
N GLY A 88 2.71 -20.31 -14.50
CA GLY A 88 3.60 -19.86 -15.58
C GLY A 88 3.51 -18.37 -15.93
N PHE A 89 2.89 -17.53 -15.08
CA PHE A 89 2.73 -16.10 -15.32
C PHE A 89 3.48 -15.24 -14.31
N LEU A 90 3.93 -14.07 -14.74
CA LEU A 90 4.37 -12.97 -13.87
C LEU A 90 3.23 -11.97 -13.76
N HIS A 91 3.05 -11.36 -12.59
CA HIS A 91 2.04 -10.32 -12.40
C HIS A 91 2.51 -8.97 -12.98
N ARG A 92 3.76 -8.59 -12.74
CA ARG A 92 4.44 -7.36 -13.21
C ARG A 92 3.90 -6.01 -12.71
N ASP A 93 2.79 -6.00 -11.97
CA ASP A 93 2.26 -4.78 -11.32
C ASP A 93 1.79 -5.03 -9.88
N VAL A 94 2.58 -5.78 -9.10
CA VAL A 94 2.32 -6.03 -7.68
C VAL A 94 2.36 -4.71 -6.90
N LYS A 95 1.21 -4.30 -6.36
CA LYS A 95 1.05 -3.04 -5.60
C LYS A 95 -0.18 -3.11 -4.69
N PRO A 96 -0.28 -2.28 -3.64
CA PRO A 96 -1.36 -2.39 -2.64
C PRO A 96 -2.77 -2.31 -3.23
N SER A 97 -3.00 -1.47 -4.25
CA SER A 97 -4.34 -1.32 -4.88
C SER A 97 -4.78 -2.54 -5.68
N ASN A 98 -3.87 -3.44 -6.04
CA ASN A 98 -4.19 -4.68 -6.75
C ASN A 98 -4.39 -5.85 -5.78
N PHE A 99 -4.56 -5.55 -4.49
CA PHE A 99 -4.99 -6.51 -3.48
C PHE A 99 -6.19 -5.97 -2.73
N ALA A 100 -7.16 -6.85 -2.44
CA ALA A 100 -8.34 -6.50 -1.68
C ALA A 100 -8.67 -7.57 -0.62
N MET A 101 -9.33 -7.15 0.45
CA MET A 101 -9.93 -8.07 1.42
C MET A 101 -11.26 -8.59 0.88
N GLY A 102 -11.61 -9.84 1.19
CA GLY A 102 -12.91 -10.40 0.85
C GLY A 102 -14.07 -9.64 1.51
N ARG A 103 -15.19 -9.47 0.79
CA ARG A 103 -16.37 -8.75 1.30
C ARG A 103 -17.32 -9.61 2.12
N ALA A 104 -17.45 -10.91 1.79
CA ALA A 104 -18.32 -11.81 2.52
C ALA A 104 -17.78 -12.07 3.93
N GLN A 105 -18.67 -12.29 4.92
CA GLN A 105 -18.30 -12.45 6.33
C GLN A 105 -17.22 -13.52 6.54
N HIS A 106 -17.32 -14.66 5.84
CA HIS A 106 -16.35 -15.75 5.92
C HIS A 106 -15.04 -15.50 5.15
N LEU A 107 -14.98 -14.46 4.31
CA LEU A 107 -13.81 -14.08 3.51
C LEU A 107 -13.11 -12.81 4.02
N GLY A 108 -13.66 -12.11 5.01
CA GLY A 108 -13.14 -10.83 5.51
C GLY A 108 -11.69 -10.84 6.00
N ARG A 109 -11.09 -12.03 6.19
CA ARG A 109 -9.68 -12.21 6.57
C ARG A 109 -8.79 -12.72 5.43
N LYS A 110 -9.35 -12.96 4.24
CA LYS A 110 -8.63 -13.40 3.04
C LYS A 110 -8.29 -12.22 2.14
N VAL A 111 -7.05 -12.21 1.65
CA VAL A 111 -6.53 -11.26 0.64
C VAL A 111 -6.68 -11.88 -0.75
N PHE A 112 -7.11 -11.08 -1.72
CA PHE A 112 -7.28 -11.47 -3.11
C PHE A 112 -6.41 -10.61 -4.01
N MET A 113 -5.68 -11.23 -4.95
CA MET A 113 -4.94 -10.56 -6.01
C MET A 113 -5.90 -10.18 -7.14
N LEU A 114 -5.72 -8.98 -7.70
CA LEU A 114 -6.57 -8.37 -8.71
C LEU A 114 -5.73 -7.84 -9.88
N ASP A 115 -6.39 -7.57 -11.01
CA ASP A 115 -5.84 -6.88 -12.17
C ASP A 115 -4.60 -7.56 -12.80
N PHE A 116 -4.89 -8.54 -13.66
CA PHE A 116 -3.91 -9.26 -14.45
C PHE A 116 -3.61 -8.60 -15.81
N GLY A 117 -4.04 -7.34 -16.03
CA GLY A 117 -3.92 -6.67 -17.34
C GLY A 117 -2.48 -6.47 -17.81
N LEU A 118 -1.51 -6.49 -16.89
CA LEU A 118 -0.08 -6.42 -17.18
C LEU A 118 0.63 -7.76 -17.03
N ALA A 119 -0.08 -8.86 -16.75
CA ALA A 119 0.54 -10.16 -16.59
C ALA A 119 1.25 -10.63 -17.85
N ARG A 120 2.24 -11.52 -17.71
CA ARG A 120 2.98 -12.08 -18.84
C ARG A 120 3.42 -13.50 -18.55
N GLN A 121 3.13 -14.41 -19.46
CA GLN A 121 3.63 -15.78 -19.40
C GLN A 121 5.15 -15.78 -19.52
N TYR A 122 5.84 -16.33 -18.52
CA TYR A 122 7.30 -16.44 -18.50
C TYR A 122 7.79 -17.85 -18.84
N THR A 123 6.89 -18.83 -18.93
CA THR A 123 7.18 -20.20 -19.37
C THR A 123 6.70 -20.48 -20.79
N ASN A 124 7.30 -21.47 -21.45
CA ASN A 124 6.83 -22.02 -22.73
C ASN A 124 5.83 -23.18 -22.48
N ALA A 125 5.41 -23.87 -23.55
CA ALA A 125 4.47 -24.99 -23.47
C ALA A 125 5.00 -26.21 -22.68
N THR A 126 6.34 -26.35 -22.55
CA THR A 126 6.99 -27.42 -21.79
C THR A 126 7.24 -27.06 -20.32
N GLY A 127 6.87 -25.83 -19.90
CA GLY A 127 7.09 -25.34 -18.54
C GLY A 127 8.46 -24.71 -18.30
N GLU A 128 9.32 -24.65 -19.32
CA GLU A 128 10.65 -24.04 -19.21
C GLU A 128 10.56 -22.50 -19.32
N VAL A 129 11.49 -21.81 -18.64
CA VAL A 129 11.55 -20.35 -18.68
C VAL A 129 11.92 -19.87 -20.09
N ARG A 130 11.11 -18.97 -20.65
CA ARG A 130 11.34 -18.36 -21.96
C ARG A 130 12.59 -17.50 -21.95
N THR A 131 13.28 -17.45 -23.09
CA THR A 131 14.42 -16.55 -23.28
C THR A 131 14.01 -15.09 -23.05
N PRO A 132 14.73 -14.35 -22.20
CA PRO A 132 14.48 -12.92 -21.99
C PRO A 132 14.56 -12.11 -23.29
N ARG A 133 13.64 -11.17 -23.51
CA ARG A 133 13.77 -10.20 -24.61
C ARG A 133 14.97 -9.28 -24.36
N ALA A 134 15.69 -8.93 -25.43
CA ALA A 134 16.82 -8.00 -25.37
C ALA A 134 16.45 -6.61 -24.79
N ALA A 135 15.22 -6.16 -25.06
CA ALA A 135 14.64 -4.97 -24.46
C ALA A 135 13.17 -5.21 -24.10
N ALA A 136 12.79 -4.92 -22.86
CA ALA A 136 11.42 -4.96 -22.40
C ALA A 136 11.04 -3.57 -21.88
N GLY A 137 10.19 -2.86 -22.63
CA GLY A 137 9.70 -1.55 -22.20
C GLY A 137 9.05 -1.63 -20.82
N PHE A 138 9.28 -0.60 -20.01
CA PHE A 138 8.72 -0.51 -18.66
C PHE A 138 7.20 -0.72 -18.65
N ARG A 139 6.74 -1.49 -17.68
CA ARG A 139 5.33 -1.73 -17.35
C ARG A 139 5.18 -1.75 -15.83
N GLY A 140 3.98 -1.43 -15.35
CA GLY A 140 3.66 -1.42 -13.93
C GLY A 140 3.87 -0.06 -13.26
N THR A 141 3.75 -0.06 -11.94
CA THR A 141 3.75 1.16 -11.12
C THR A 141 5.15 1.52 -10.67
N VAL A 142 5.64 2.69 -11.09
CA VAL A 142 6.98 3.24 -10.80
C VAL A 142 7.43 3.08 -9.34
N ARG A 143 6.52 3.29 -8.37
CA ARG A 143 6.82 3.26 -6.93
C ARG A 143 7.29 1.89 -6.43
N TYR A 144 6.73 0.80 -6.95
CA TYR A 144 7.01 -0.57 -6.47
C TYR A 144 7.81 -1.39 -7.49
N ALA A 145 8.16 -0.80 -8.63
CA ALA A 145 8.92 -1.48 -9.67
C ALA A 145 10.36 -1.76 -9.22
N SER A 146 10.85 -2.96 -9.54
CA SER A 146 12.22 -3.37 -9.28
C SER A 146 13.23 -2.54 -10.11
N LEU A 147 14.50 -2.60 -9.72
CA LEU A 147 15.58 -1.98 -10.50
C LEU A 147 15.71 -2.56 -11.92
N ASN A 148 15.33 -3.82 -12.14
CA ASN A 148 15.35 -4.42 -13.49
C ASN A 148 14.27 -3.82 -14.38
N ALA A 149 13.04 -3.67 -13.86
CA ALA A 149 11.96 -3.01 -14.58
C ALA A 149 12.34 -1.57 -14.93
N HIS A 150 12.91 -0.82 -13.97
CA HIS A 150 13.41 0.53 -14.22
C HIS A 150 14.46 0.60 -15.34
N LYS A 151 15.35 -0.40 -15.42
CA LYS A 151 16.38 -0.56 -16.46
C LYS A 151 15.86 -1.17 -17.77
N ASN A 152 14.55 -1.34 -17.94
CA ASN A 152 13.93 -1.95 -19.12
C ASN A 152 14.45 -3.36 -19.45
N LYS A 153 14.87 -4.11 -18.41
CA LYS A 153 15.20 -5.54 -18.54
C LYS A 153 13.92 -6.35 -18.51
N GLU A 154 13.93 -7.52 -19.16
CA GLU A 154 12.83 -8.48 -19.00
C GLU A 154 12.65 -8.82 -17.52
N MET A 155 11.40 -8.77 -17.06
CA MET A 155 11.08 -9.06 -15.67
C MET A 155 11.04 -10.57 -15.46
N GLY A 156 11.47 -11.02 -14.28
CA GLY A 156 11.35 -12.39 -13.81
C GLY A 156 10.54 -12.47 -12.51
N ARG A 157 10.43 -13.69 -11.96
CA ARG A 157 9.70 -13.96 -10.71
C ARG A 157 10.18 -13.10 -9.55
N HIS A 158 11.49 -12.87 -9.45
CA HIS A 158 12.10 -12.03 -8.43
C HIS A 158 11.64 -10.57 -8.47
N ASP A 159 11.19 -10.06 -9.62
CA ASP A 159 10.74 -8.67 -9.74
C ASP A 159 9.38 -8.44 -9.06
N ASP A 160 8.47 -9.43 -9.08
CA ASP A 160 7.23 -9.39 -8.29
C ASP A 160 7.54 -9.45 -6.77
N LEU A 161 8.59 -10.18 -6.37
CA LEU A 161 9.05 -10.24 -4.98
C LEU A 161 9.70 -8.94 -4.50
N TRP A 162 10.41 -8.22 -5.38
CA TRP A 162 10.89 -6.86 -5.09
C TRP A 162 9.74 -5.90 -4.82
N SER A 163 8.68 -5.98 -5.62
CA SER A 163 7.47 -5.19 -5.39
C SER A 163 6.82 -5.52 -4.04
N LEU A 164 6.71 -6.81 -3.68
CA LEU A 164 6.24 -7.23 -2.36
C LEU A 164 7.12 -6.64 -1.24
N PHE A 165 8.45 -6.72 -1.36
CA PHE A 165 9.37 -6.14 -0.37
C PHE A 165 9.09 -4.64 -0.15
N TYR A 166 9.00 -3.86 -1.23
CA TYR A 166 8.69 -2.43 -1.13
C TYR A 166 7.31 -2.16 -0.51
N MET A 167 6.31 -2.99 -0.81
CA MET A 167 4.99 -2.89 -0.16
C MET A 167 5.09 -3.12 1.35
N LEU A 168 5.81 -4.15 1.80
CA LEU A 168 5.96 -4.44 3.23
C LEU A 168 6.69 -3.31 3.96
N VAL A 169 7.73 -2.74 3.36
CA VAL A 169 8.42 -1.56 3.90
C VAL A 169 7.47 -0.38 4.01
N GLU A 170 6.66 -0.10 2.98
CA GLU A 170 5.67 0.98 3.02
C GLU A 170 4.58 0.71 4.07
N PHE A 171 4.15 -0.53 4.27
CA PHE A 171 3.14 -0.88 5.27
C PHE A 171 3.61 -0.59 6.69
N VAL A 172 4.87 -0.86 7.01
CA VAL A 172 5.44 -0.57 8.34
C VAL A 172 5.78 0.92 8.49
N ASN A 173 6.42 1.53 7.49
CA ASN A 173 6.96 2.89 7.59
C ASN A 173 5.97 3.99 7.18
N GLY A 174 4.90 3.63 6.48
CA GLY A 174 3.87 4.53 5.94
C GLY A 174 4.29 5.31 4.69
N SER A 175 5.54 5.19 4.29
CA SER A 175 6.05 5.76 3.04
C SER A 175 7.35 5.08 2.61
N LEU A 176 7.55 5.00 1.30
CA LEU A 176 8.86 4.78 0.70
C LEU A 176 9.62 6.11 0.53
N PRO A 177 10.96 6.11 0.57
CA PRO A 177 11.76 7.32 0.42
C PRO A 177 11.39 8.12 -0.84
N TRP A 178 11.07 7.44 -1.94
CA TRP A 178 10.69 8.05 -3.23
C TRP A 178 9.19 8.34 -3.40
N ARG A 179 8.35 8.26 -2.36
CA ARG A 179 6.87 8.43 -2.46
C ARG A 179 6.41 9.68 -3.22
N LYS A 180 7.13 10.80 -3.07
CA LYS A 180 6.80 12.11 -3.68
C LYS A 180 7.41 12.35 -5.06
N ILE A 181 8.24 11.42 -5.55
CA ILE A 181 8.91 11.54 -6.84
C ILE A 181 8.04 10.88 -7.91
N LYS A 182 7.73 11.61 -8.98
CA LYS A 182 6.98 11.09 -10.13
C LYS A 182 7.89 10.62 -11.26
N ASP A 183 9.06 11.25 -11.41
CA ASP A 183 10.01 10.90 -12.47
C ASP A 183 10.63 9.52 -12.24
N LYS A 184 10.55 8.66 -13.28
CA LYS A 184 10.99 7.26 -13.23
C LYS A 184 12.49 7.15 -12.93
N GLU A 185 13.31 7.97 -13.58
CA GLU A 185 14.76 7.90 -13.46
C GLU A 185 15.24 8.38 -12.07
N GLN A 186 14.61 9.41 -11.52
CA GLN A 186 14.84 9.85 -10.15
C GLN A 186 14.42 8.78 -9.13
N VAL A 187 13.29 8.10 -9.34
CA VAL A 187 12.87 6.98 -8.47
C VAL A 187 13.91 5.86 -8.52
N ARG A 188 14.35 5.44 -9.72
CA ARG A 188 15.39 4.41 -9.90
C ARG A 188 16.65 4.73 -9.11
N ARG A 189 17.16 5.96 -9.22
CA ARG A 189 18.38 6.40 -8.51
C ARG A 189 18.23 6.33 -6.99
N ARG A 190 17.04 6.62 -6.48
CA ARG A 190 16.75 6.57 -5.04
C ARG A 190 16.58 5.14 -4.54
N CYS A 191 15.96 4.25 -5.32
CA CYS A 191 15.87 2.82 -5.02
C CYS A 191 17.26 2.16 -4.92
N CYS A 192 18.22 2.53 -5.78
CA CYS A 192 19.59 1.98 -5.74
C CYS A 192 20.38 2.30 -4.46
N ARG A 193 19.92 3.26 -3.63
CA ARG A 193 20.65 3.72 -2.43
C ARG A 193 20.04 3.19 -1.12
N CYS A 194 18.99 2.39 -1.20
CA CYS A 194 18.32 1.77 -0.07
C CYS A 194 18.62 0.28 -0.03
#